data_AF-A0A1H8KAZ2-F1
#
_entry.id   AF-A0A1H8KAZ2-F1
#
_cell.length_a   1.000
_cell.length_b   1.000
_cell.length_c   1.000
_cell.angle_alpha   90.00
_cell.angle_beta   90.00
_cell.angle_gamma   90.00
#
_symmetry.space_group_name_H-M   'P 1'
#
loop_
_entity.id
_entity.type
_entity.pdbx_description
1 polymer ?
#
loop_
_entity_poly.entity_id
_entity_poly.type
_entity_poly.pdbx_seq_one_letter_code
_entity_poly.pdbx_strand_id
1 'polypeptide(L)' 'MTTMHAGKIPSIKARIDTLRQRHQHLAQRITDELKRPAPSSILLQRLKRQKLGVKDQIARYDGLLRSLDRLRRPAKSA' A
#
# COMPACT_ATOMS: atom_id res chain seq x y z
N MET A 1 22.66 13.01 22.30
CA MET A 1 22.77 13.55 20.93
C MET A 1 21.82 12.77 20.04
N THR A 2 20.71 13.38 19.62
CA THR A 2 19.53 12.67 19.09
C THR A 2 19.05 13.33 17.80
N THR A 3 19.25 12.68 16.64
CA THR A 3 18.60 13.07 15.37
C THR A 3 18.42 11.86 14.43
N MET A 4 17.62 10.87 14.84
CA MET A 4 17.28 9.68 13.99
C MET A 4 15.91 9.77 13.25
N HIS A 5 15.34 10.96 12.99
CA HIS A 5 13.90 11.06 12.64
C HIS A 5 13.56 11.67 11.26
N ALA A 6 14.52 12.19 10.49
CA ALA A 6 14.21 12.86 9.22
C ALA A 6 13.94 11.89 8.03
N GLY A 7 14.48 10.67 8.04
CA GLY A 7 14.43 9.76 6.87
C GLY A 7 13.22 8.82 6.77
N LYS A 8 12.39 8.69 7.82
CA LYS A 8 11.41 7.59 7.91
C LYS A 8 10.10 7.83 7.15
N ILE A 9 9.61 9.08 7.14
CA ILE A 9 8.37 9.47 6.45
C ILE A 9 8.48 9.40 4.91
N PRO A 10 9.51 9.97 4.26
CA PRO A 10 9.65 9.87 2.80
C PRO A 10 9.80 8.40 2.35
N SER A 11 10.47 7.58 3.15
CA SER A 11 10.59 6.13 2.92
C SER A 11 9.24 5.41 3.00
N ILE A 12 8.37 5.74 3.96
CA ILE A 12 7.01 5.18 4.05
C ILE A 12 6.14 5.58 2.85
N LYS A 13 6.19 6.85 2.42
CA LYS A 13 5.46 7.31 1.24
C LYS A 13 5.89 6.58 -0.03
N ALA A 14 7.21 6.49 -0.28
CA ALA A 14 7.76 5.73 -1.40
C ALA A 14 7.30 4.26 -1.36
N ARG A 15 7.27 3.65 -0.17
CA ARG A 15 6.79 2.28 0.01
C ARG A 15 5.31 2.13 -0.35
N ILE A 16 4.46 3.08 0.06
CA ILE A 16 3.04 3.10 -0.29
C ILE A 16 2.87 3.19 -1.81
N ASP A 17 3.64 4.04 -2.49
CA ASP A 17 3.53 4.22 -3.94
C ASP A 17 3.94 2.95 -4.71
N THR A 18 5.01 2.27 -4.29
CA THR A 18 5.36 0.94 -4.84
C THR A 18 4.25 -0.08 -4.65
N LEU A 19 3.62 -0.11 -3.47
CA LEU A 19 2.51 -1.02 -3.20
C LEU A 19 1.28 -0.68 -4.05
N ARG A 20 0.99 0.60 -4.27
CA ARG A 20 -0.09 1.05 -5.17
C ARG A 20 0.15 0.60 -6.60
N GLN A 21 1.37 0.76 -7.12
CA GLN A 21 1.73 0.24 -8.45
C GLN A 21 1.52 -1.27 -8.54
N ARG A 22 1.97 -2.02 -7.54
CA ARG A 22 1.75 -3.47 -7.48
C ARG A 22 0.26 -3.85 -7.43
N HIS A 23 -0.54 -3.10 -6.68
CA HIS A 23 -1.99 -3.30 -6.59
C HIS A 23 -2.67 -3.07 -7.95
N GLN A 24 -2.28 -2.03 -8.69
CA GLN A 24 -2.79 -1.76 -10.04
C GLN A 24 -2.40 -2.87 -11.01
N HIS A 25 -1.16 -3.32 -10.99
CA HIS A 25 -0.70 -4.42 -11.83
C HIS A 25 -1.45 -5.73 -11.53
N LEU A 26 -1.72 -6.04 -10.26
CA LEU A 26 -2.55 -7.20 -9.90
C LEU A 26 -4.00 -7.06 -10.39
N ALA A 27 -4.56 -5.84 -10.37
CA ALA A 27 -5.89 -5.60 -10.93
C ALA A 27 -5.92 -5.81 -12.45
N GLN A 28 -4.93 -5.31 -13.17
CA GLN A 28 -4.79 -5.54 -14.62
C GLN A 28 -4.72 -7.04 -14.94
N ARG A 29 -3.85 -7.79 -14.25
CA ARG A 29 -3.73 -9.24 -14.45
C ARG A 29 -5.02 -10.01 -14.17
N ILE A 30 -5.82 -9.57 -13.20
CA ILE A 30 -7.15 -10.16 -12.95
C ILE A 30 -8.07 -9.88 -14.13
N THR A 31 -8.10 -8.65 -14.63
CA THR A 31 -8.90 -8.26 -15.80
C THR A 31 -8.47 -9.04 -17.05
N ASP A 32 -7.18 -9.20 -17.28
CA ASP A 32 -6.66 -9.95 -18.42
C ASP A 32 -7.02 -11.42 -18.34
N GLU A 33 -6.92 -12.04 -17.15
CA GLU A 33 -7.30 -13.43 -16.94
C GLU A 33 -8.81 -13.64 -17.14
N LEU A 34 -9.65 -12.70 -16.69
CA LEU A 34 -11.11 -12.74 -16.89
C LEU A 34 -11.54 -12.60 -18.36
N LYS A 35 -10.72 -11.95 -19.19
CA LYS A 35 -10.99 -11.82 -20.64
C LYS A 35 -10.65 -13.09 -21.43
N ARG A 36 -9.96 -14.05 -20.82
CA ARG A 36 -9.59 -15.30 -21.51
C ARG A 36 -10.86 -16.13 -21.78
N PRO A 37 -10.95 -16.82 -22.92
CA PRO A 37 -12.09 -17.70 -23.23
C PRO A 37 -12.36 -18.78 -22.18
N ALA A 38 -11.31 -19.26 -21.50
CA ALA A 38 -11.40 -20.20 -20.38
C ALA A 38 -10.55 -19.69 -19.20
N PRO A 39 -11.11 -18.87 -18.29
CA PRO A 39 -10.37 -18.28 -17.19
C PRO A 39 -10.03 -19.32 -16.11
N SER A 40 -8.80 -19.28 -15.60
CA SER A 40 -8.36 -20.16 -14.51
C SER A 40 -8.83 -19.62 -13.15
N SER A 41 -9.81 -20.31 -12.55
CA SER A 41 -10.32 -19.96 -11.22
C SER A 41 -9.24 -19.98 -10.13
N ILE A 42 -8.30 -20.94 -10.19
CA ILE A 42 -7.17 -21.03 -9.24
C ILE A 42 -6.26 -19.80 -9.35
N LEU A 43 -5.93 -19.40 -10.58
CA LEU A 43 -5.11 -18.22 -10.83
C LEU A 43 -5.83 -16.95 -10.36
N LEU A 44 -7.12 -16.80 -10.68
CA LEU A 44 -7.94 -15.67 -10.24
C LEU A 44 -8.00 -15.57 -8.71
N GLN A 45 -8.22 -16.68 -8.02
CA GLN A 45 -8.22 -16.71 -6.56
C GLN A 45 -6.85 -16.30 -6.00
N ARG A 46 -5.75 -16.78 -6.59
CA ARG A 46 -4.39 -16.40 -6.17
C ARG A 46 -4.15 -14.90 -6.37
N LEU A 47 -4.51 -14.35 -7.53
CA LEU A 47 -4.35 -12.93 -7.84
C LEU A 47 -5.20 -12.05 -6.92
N LYS A 48 -6.46 -12.45 -6.65
CA LYS A 48 -7.36 -11.73 -5.72
C LYS A 48 -6.80 -11.72 -4.29
N ARG A 49 -6.31 -12.87 -3.79
CA ARG A 49 -5.65 -12.96 -2.47
C ARG A 49 -4.43 -12.06 -2.39
N GLN A 50 -3.58 -12.06 -3.42
CA GLN A 50 -2.42 -11.16 -3.49
C GLN A 50 -2.83 -9.69 -3.50
N LYS A 51 -3.86 -9.32 -4.27
CA LYS A 51 -4.38 -7.95 -4.33
C LYS A 51 -4.92 -7.49 -2.97
N LEU A 52 -5.66 -8.35 -2.27
CA LEU A 52 -6.14 -8.08 -0.92
C LEU A 52 -4.99 -7.84 0.05
N GLY A 53 -3.99 -8.73 0.08
CA GLY A 53 -2.83 -8.57 0.96
C GLY A 53 -2.04 -7.27 0.70
N VAL A 54 -1.90 -6.86 -0.56
CA VAL A 54 -1.27 -5.56 -0.89
C VAL A 54 -2.13 -4.38 -0.41
N LYS A 55 -3.46 -4.46 -0.55
CA LYS A 55 -4.40 -3.44 -0.05
C LYS A 55 -4.27 -3.29 1.48
N ASP A 56 -4.19 -4.40 2.21
CA ASP A 56 -4.04 -4.38 3.67
C ASP A 56 -2.70 -3.77 4.10
N GLN A 57 -1.63 -4.07 3.36
CA GLN A 57 -0.32 -3.43 3.58
C GLN A 57 -0.38 -1.92 3.36
N ILE A 58 -1.03 -1.44 2.30
CA ILE A 58 -1.25 0.00 2.05
C ILE A 58 -1.99 0.63 3.23
N ALA A 59 -3.10 0.04 3.66
CA ALA A 59 -3.89 0.55 4.77
C ALA A 59 -3.06 0.66 6.07
N ARG A 60 -2.21 -0.33 6.35
CA ARG A 60 -1.29 -0.30 7.50
C ARG A 60 -0.29 0.85 7.43
N TYR A 61 0.35 1.06 6.28
CA TYR A 61 1.31 2.16 6.11
C TYR A 61 0.64 3.53 6.09
N ASP A 62 -0.54 3.66 5.50
CA ASP A 62 -1.35 4.89 5.56
C ASP A 62 -1.74 5.22 7.01
N GLY A 63 -2.16 4.21 7.79
CA GLY A 63 -2.42 4.37 9.23
C GLY A 63 -1.18 4.83 10.00
N LEU A 64 -0.02 4.23 9.73
CA LEU A 64 1.24 4.64 10.34
C LEU A 64 1.61 6.09 9.97
N LEU A 65 1.48 6.46 8.69
CA LEU A 65 1.77 7.80 8.21
C LEU A 65 0.88 8.85 8.89
N ARG A 66 -0.42 8.55 9.06
CA ARG A 66 -1.37 9.41 9.78
C ARG A 66 -0.98 9.60 11.24
N SER A 67 -0.56 8.53 11.91
CA SER A 67 -0.09 8.60 13.31
C SER A 67 1.18 9.43 13.45
N LEU A 68 2.14 9.26 12.52
CA LEU A 68 3.38 10.04 12.49
C LEU A 68 3.13 11.53 12.21
N ASP A 69 2.21 11.86 11.30
CA ASP A 69 1.88 13.26 11.00
C ASP A 69 1.21 13.95 12.20
N ARG A 70 0.37 13.22 12.95
CA ARG A 70 -0.24 13.72 14.19
C ARG A 70 0.81 14.06 15.25
N LEU A 71 1.82 13.21 15.42
CA LEU A 71 2.94 13.45 16.33
C LEU A 71 3.81 14.65 15.92
N ARG A 72 3.91 14.93 14.63
CA ARG A 72 4.72 16.04 14.10
C ARG A 72 4.05 17.40 14.23
N ARG A 73 2.71 17.47 14.27
CA ARG A 73 1.99 18.74 14.40
C ARG A 73 2.14 19.23 15.86
N PRO A 74 2.92 20.29 16.15
CA PRO A 74 2.90 20.88 17.48
C PRO A 74 1.49 21.41 17.73
N ALA A 75 0.94 21.13 18.90
CA ALA A 75 -0.25 21.83 19.38
C ALA A 75 0.09 23.32 19.32
N LYS A 76 -0.68 24.09 18.53
CA LYS A 76 -0.58 25.54 18.56
C LYS A 76 -0.74 25.95 20.03
N SER A 77 0.33 26.50 20.61
CA SER A 77 0.31 27.16 21.90
C SER A 77 -0.77 28.23 21.87
N ALA A 78 -1.72 28.12 22.80
CA ALA A 78 -2.64 29.20 23.13
C ALA A 78 -1.87 30.35 23.80
#